data_AF-A0A843EPN1-F1
#
_entry.id   AF-A0A843EPN1-F1
#
_cell.length_a   1.000
_cell.length_b   1.000
_cell.length_c   1.000
_cell.angle_alpha   90.00
_cell.angle_beta   90.00
_cell.angle_gamma   90.00
#
_symmetry.space_group_name_H-M   'P 1'
#
loop_
_entity.id
_entity.type
_entity.pdbx_description
1 polymer ?
#
loop_
_entity_poly.entity_id
_entity_poly.type
_entity_poly.pdbx_seq_one_letter_code
_entity_poly.pdbx_strand_id
1 'polypeptide(L)'
;MRGKKVLISLGGTFEPLDSVRGITNRSSGKMGLALAKQAYILGADVTLIAAHVSVDISPLFNVIHVETSKEMAKVTFDLVKDFDIFISTAAISDFEVVGRKNKKISSDSSLSI
;
A
#
# COMPACT_ATOMS: atom_id res chain seq x y z
N MET A 1 -0.89 -23.77 -4.22
CA MET A 1 -1.91 -22.70 -4.28
C MET A 1 -2.65 -22.67 -5.62
N ARG A 2 -2.66 -23.79 -6.37
CA ARG A 2 -3.16 -23.82 -7.75
C ARG A 2 -4.63 -23.41 -7.81
N GLY A 3 -4.93 -22.43 -8.66
CA GLY A 3 -6.30 -21.95 -8.90
C GLY A 3 -6.89 -21.09 -7.78
N LYS A 4 -6.11 -20.71 -6.76
CA LYS A 4 -6.52 -19.78 -5.71
C LYS A 4 -6.21 -18.34 -6.11
N LYS A 5 -7.14 -17.44 -5.86
CA LYS A 5 -6.96 -16.00 -5.99
C LYS A 5 -6.40 -15.44 -4.69
N VAL A 6 -5.21 -14.84 -4.75
CA VAL A 6 -4.50 -14.28 -3.59
C VAL A 6 -4.35 -12.78 -3.75
N LEU A 7 -4.89 -12.02 -2.80
CA LEU A 7 -4.74 -10.58 -2.69
C LEU A 7 -3.67 -10.29 -1.62
N ILE A 8 -2.69 -9.44 -1.94
CA ILE A 8 -1.62 -9.09 -0.99
C ILE A 8 -1.46 -7.58 -0.94
N SER A 9 -1.58 -6.98 0.25
CA SER A 9 -1.21 -5.58 0.46
C SER A 9 0.26 -5.48 0.85
N LEU A 10 1.00 -4.51 0.31
CA LEU A 10 2.41 -4.29 0.61
C LEU A 10 2.83 -2.82 0.45
N GLY A 11 3.99 -2.48 1.00
CA GLY A 11 4.51 -1.11 1.02
C GLY A 11 4.02 -0.30 2.24
N GLY A 12 4.52 0.93 2.37
CA GLY A 12 4.08 1.87 3.41
C GLY A 12 3.13 2.90 2.83
N THR A 13 2.02 3.20 3.51
CA THR A 13 1.14 4.29 3.08
C THR A 13 1.79 5.64 3.37
N PHE A 14 1.43 6.65 2.59
CA PHE A 14 1.91 8.02 2.72
C PHE A 14 0.71 8.93 2.97
N GLU A 15 0.70 9.60 4.11
CA GLU A 15 -0.38 10.50 4.53
C GLU A 15 0.06 11.94 4.29
N PRO A 16 -0.42 12.60 3.21
CA PRO A 16 0.09 13.90 2.81
C PRO A 16 -0.29 15.00 3.81
N LEU A 17 0.73 15.67 4.33
CA LEU A 17 0.60 16.88 5.15
C LEU A 17 0.40 18.11 4.26
N ASP A 18 1.25 18.22 3.25
CA ASP A 18 1.20 19.23 2.22
C ASP A 18 1.65 18.69 0.84
N SER A 19 1.87 19.56 -0.14
CA SER A 19 2.32 19.16 -1.48
C SER A 19 3.73 18.55 -1.56
N VAL A 20 4.46 18.48 -0.44
CA VAL A 20 5.86 18.03 -0.39
C VAL A 20 6.10 16.99 0.71
N ARG A 21 5.38 17.08 1.83
CA ARG A 21 5.62 16.30 3.04
C ARG A 21 4.42 15.43 3.38
N GLY A 22 4.68 14.32 4.05
CA GLY A 22 3.67 13.44 4.60
C GLY A 22 4.25 12.51 5.65
N ILE A 23 3.36 11.81 6.34
CA ILE A 23 3.69 10.81 7.36
C ILE A 23 3.71 9.45 6.69
N THR A 24 4.74 8.64 6.94
CA THR A 24 4.84 7.31 6.35
C THR A 24 5.66 6.37 7.22
N ASN A 25 5.41 5.07 7.07
CA ASN A 25 6.19 4.01 7.67
C ASN A 25 7.31 3.56 6.72
N ARG A 26 8.51 3.30 7.26
CA ARG A 26 9.69 2.87 6.48
C ARG A 26 9.62 1.40 6.04
N SER A 27 8.57 1.04 5.30
CA SER A 27 8.43 -0.27 4.68
C SER A 27 9.03 -0.27 3.28
N SER A 28 9.82 -1.30 2.97
CA SER A 28 10.36 -1.50 1.62
C SER A 28 9.44 -2.29 0.71
N GLY A 29 8.45 -3.00 1.25
CA GLY A 29 7.62 -3.97 0.51
C GLY A 29 8.29 -5.31 0.19
N LYS A 30 9.56 -5.52 0.56
CA LYS A 30 10.33 -6.75 0.27
C LYS A 30 9.63 -8.03 0.71
N MET A 31 9.11 -8.05 1.94
CA MET A 31 8.46 -9.23 2.51
C MET A 31 7.17 -9.58 1.76
N GLY A 32 6.28 -8.61 1.56
CA GLY A 32 5.03 -8.82 0.81
C GLY A 32 5.28 -9.29 -0.62
N LEU A 33 6.29 -8.72 -1.30
CA LEU A 33 6.67 -9.15 -2.64
C LEU A 33 7.27 -10.58 -2.65
N ALA A 34 8.01 -10.98 -1.63
CA ALA A 34 8.51 -12.35 -1.51
C ALA A 34 7.36 -13.36 -1.36
N LEU A 35 6.34 -13.03 -0.55
CA LEU A 35 5.13 -13.84 -0.42
C LEU A 35 4.36 -13.93 -1.75
N ALA A 36 4.22 -12.82 -2.46
CA ALA A 36 3.60 -12.78 -3.79
C ALA A 36 4.30 -13.71 -4.79
N LYS A 37 5.63 -13.63 -4.86
CA LYS A 37 6.46 -14.50 -5.71
C LYS A 37 6.23 -15.97 -5.36
N GLN A 38 6.24 -16.31 -4.08
CA GLN A 38 6.05 -17.70 -3.66
C GLN A 38 4.63 -18.21 -3.94
N ALA A 39 3.60 -17.40 -3.71
CA ALA A 39 2.21 -17.75 -4.03
C ALA A 39 2.04 -18.02 -5.54
N TYR A 40 2.61 -17.14 -6.37
CA TYR A 40 2.61 -17.27 -7.83
C TYR A 40 3.32 -18.56 -8.29
N ILE A 41 4.51 -18.85 -7.77
CA ILE A 41 5.25 -20.09 -8.06
C ILE A 41 4.43 -21.33 -7.69
N LEU A 42 3.65 -21.26 -6.60
CA LEU A 42 2.74 -22.32 -6.17
C LEU A 42 1.42 -22.38 -6.98
N GLY A 43 1.27 -21.57 -8.03
CA GLY A 43 0.18 -21.58 -8.99
C GLY A 43 -1.05 -20.74 -8.63
N ALA A 44 -0.91 -19.79 -7.69
CA ALA A 44 -1.99 -18.82 -7.43
C ALA A 44 -2.07 -17.73 -8.50
N ASP A 45 -3.28 -17.20 -8.68
CA ASP A 45 -3.52 -15.92 -9.34
C ASP A 45 -3.34 -14.80 -8.31
N VAL A 46 -2.31 -13.98 -8.47
CA VAL A 46 -1.86 -13.03 -7.46
C VAL A 46 -2.12 -11.59 -7.91
N THR A 47 -2.88 -10.85 -7.11
CA THR A 47 -3.05 -9.40 -7.24
C THR A 47 -2.43 -8.69 -6.04
N LEU A 48 -1.74 -7.58 -6.31
CA LEU A 48 -1.05 -6.77 -5.31
C LEU A 48 -1.76 -5.43 -5.14
N ILE A 49 -1.95 -5.00 -3.89
CA ILE A 49 -2.27 -3.61 -3.55
C ILE A 49 -0.98 -3.01 -3.01
N ALA A 50 -0.35 -2.15 -3.81
CA ALA A 50 0.97 -1.61 -3.51
C ALA A 50 0.88 -0.12 -3.13
N ALA A 51 1.26 0.20 -1.90
CA ALA A 51 1.59 1.57 -1.52
C ALA A 51 3.05 1.91 -1.89
N HIS A 52 3.69 2.81 -1.17
CA HIS A 52 5.08 3.14 -1.43
C HIS A 52 5.99 1.93 -1.15
N VAL A 53 6.75 1.53 -2.16
CA VAL A 53 7.70 0.42 -2.11
C VAL A 53 9.06 0.88 -2.62
N SER A 54 10.12 0.20 -2.17
CA SER A 54 11.48 0.44 -2.66
C SER A 54 12.01 -0.76 -3.45
N VAL A 55 11.11 -1.60 -3.97
CA VAL A 55 11.43 -2.82 -4.70
C VAL A 55 10.74 -2.82 -6.05
N ASP A 56 11.41 -3.37 -7.04
CA ASP A 56 10.82 -3.57 -8.36
C ASP A 56 9.80 -4.71 -8.32
N ILE A 57 8.56 -4.38 -8.70
CA ILE A 57 7.50 -5.35 -8.85
C ILE A 57 7.50 -5.83 -10.31
N SER A 58 7.56 -7.14 -10.51
CA SER A 58 7.52 -7.73 -11.85
C SER A 58 6.21 -7.39 -12.55
N PRO A 59 6.22 -7.07 -13.86
CA PRO A 59 5.00 -6.82 -14.64
C PRO A 59 4.10 -8.06 -14.78
N LEU A 60 4.55 -9.23 -14.34
CA LEU A 60 3.75 -10.45 -14.27
C LEU A 60 2.64 -10.39 -13.22
N PHE A 61 2.76 -9.50 -12.21
CA PHE A 61 1.72 -9.30 -11.22
C PHE A 61 0.71 -8.26 -11.70
N ASN A 62 -0.57 -8.50 -11.39
CA ASN A 62 -1.56 -7.43 -11.41
C ASN A 62 -1.34 -6.53 -10.19
N VAL A 63 -1.14 -5.24 -10.40
CA VAL A 63 -0.79 -4.29 -9.34
C VAL A 63 -1.74 -3.11 -9.33
N ILE A 64 -2.29 -2.83 -8.16
CA ILE A 64 -3.14 -1.67 -7.90
C ILE A 64 -2.35 -0.75 -6.97
N HIS A 65 -1.98 0.42 -7.47
CA HIS A 65 -1.26 1.42 -6.70
C HIS A 65 -2.22 2.26 -5.87
N VAL A 66 -1.84 2.47 -4.62
CA VAL A 66 -2.54 3.34 -3.66
C VAL A 66 -1.51 4.21 -2.96
N GLU A 67 -1.91 5.36 -2.44
CA GLU A 67 -0.99 6.23 -1.69
C GLU A 67 -1.31 6.19 -0.19
N THR A 68 -2.57 6.42 0.16
CA THR A 68 -3.01 6.61 1.55
C THR A 68 -3.57 5.33 2.17
N SER A 69 -3.61 5.29 3.50
CA SER A 69 -4.32 4.28 4.29
C SER A 69 -5.79 4.17 3.88
N LYS A 70 -6.46 5.29 3.64
CA LYS A 70 -7.86 5.35 3.22
C LYS A 70 -8.09 4.75 1.84
N GLU A 71 -7.22 5.04 0.88
CA GLU A 71 -7.26 4.43 -0.45
C GLU A 71 -7.00 2.93 -0.38
N MET A 72 -5.98 2.51 0.38
CA MET A 72 -5.69 1.10 0.58
C MET A 72 -6.87 0.36 1.19
N ALA A 73 -7.50 0.92 2.22
CA ALA A 73 -8.67 0.34 2.86
C ALA A 73 -9.83 0.20 1.87
N LYS A 74 -10.12 1.26 1.09
CA LYS A 74 -11.17 1.23 0.07
C LYS A 74 -10.93 0.12 -0.95
N VAL A 75 -9.76 0.10 -1.59
CA VAL A 75 -9.42 -0.90 -2.61
C VAL A 75 -9.45 -2.32 -2.02
N THR A 76 -8.95 -2.49 -0.80
CA THR A 76 -9.00 -3.78 -0.12
C THR A 76 -10.44 -4.23 0.10
N PHE A 77 -11.32 -3.39 0.64
CA PHE A 77 -12.71 -3.78 0.89
C PHE A 77 -13.52 -4.03 -0.38
N ASP A 78 -13.24 -3.29 -1.46
CA ASP A 78 -13.88 -3.47 -2.76
C ASP A 78 -13.52 -4.83 -3.37
N LEU A 79 -12.29 -5.31 -3.16
CA LEU A 79 -11.76 -6.51 -3.82
C LEU A 79 -11.78 -7.77 -2.96
N VAL A 80 -11.58 -7.66 -1.64
CA VAL A 80 -11.26 -8.80 -0.77
C VAL A 80 -12.28 -9.94 -0.85
N LYS A 81 -13.54 -9.63 -1.16
CA LYS A 81 -14.62 -10.62 -1.30
C LYS A 81 -14.48 -11.52 -2.54
N ASP A 82 -13.74 -11.07 -3.56
CA ASP A 82 -13.52 -11.80 -4.81
C ASP A 82 -12.27 -12.70 -4.78
N PHE A 83 -11.54 -12.69 -3.66
CA PHE A 83 -10.30 -13.43 -3.45
C PHE A 83 -10.47 -14.51 -2.38
N ASP A 84 -9.75 -15.62 -2.54
CA ASP A 84 -9.77 -16.72 -1.58
C ASP A 84 -8.94 -16.41 -0.33
N ILE A 85 -7.84 -15.67 -0.51
CA ILE A 85 -6.85 -15.39 0.53
C ILE A 85 -6.47 -13.91 0.44
N PHE A 86 -6.51 -13.23 1.59
CA PHE A 86 -5.93 -11.91 1.75
C PHE A 86 -4.75 -11.97 2.73
N ILE A 87 -3.60 -11.44 2.31
CA ILE A 87 -2.41 -11.33 3.13
C ILE A 87 -2.11 -9.84 3.35
N SER A 88 -2.36 -9.35 4.56
CA SER A 88 -2.11 -7.95 4.92
C SER A 88 -0.67 -7.78 5.38
N THR A 89 0.21 -7.25 4.52
CA THR A 89 1.62 -7.00 4.86
C THR A 89 2.07 -5.55 4.69
N ALA A 90 1.17 -4.69 4.23
CA ALA A 90 1.43 -3.26 4.13
C ALA A 90 1.63 -2.64 5.53
N ALA A 91 2.55 -1.69 5.62
CA ALA A 91 2.73 -0.85 6.80
C ALA A 91 1.79 0.35 6.71
N ILE A 92 0.52 0.10 7.00
CA ILE A 92 -0.57 1.09 6.95
C ILE A 92 -0.40 2.10 8.10
N SER A 93 -0.58 3.39 7.82
CA SER A 93 -0.61 4.43 8.85
C SER A 93 -1.86 4.30 9.71
N ASP A 94 -1.71 4.41 11.03
CA ASP A 94 -2.82 4.42 11.99
C ASP A 94 -3.55 5.77 12.04
N PHE A 95 -2.88 6.84 11.59
CA PHE A 95 -3.39 8.20 11.62
C PHE A 95 -3.39 8.82 10.22
N GLU A 96 -4.33 9.72 9.97
CA GLU A 96 -4.40 10.55 8.76
C GLU A 96 -4.24 12.04 9.12
N VAL A 97 -3.81 12.85 8.14
CA VAL A 97 -3.72 14.31 8.33
C VAL A 97 -5.08 14.95 8.08
N VAL A 98 -5.68 15.49 9.14
CA VAL A 98 -6.87 16.34 9.03
C VAL A 98 -6.46 17.72 8.50
N GLY A 99 -7.14 18.22 7.46
CA GLY A 99 -6.92 19.57 6.94
C GLY A 99 -5.64 19.72 6.09
N ARG A 100 -5.27 18.68 5.33
CA ARG A 100 -4.15 18.70 4.36
C ARG A 100 -4.08 20.00 3.55
N LYS A 101 -2.86 20.50 3.32
CA LYS A 101 -2.65 21.76 2.58
C LYS A 101 -2.23 21.47 1.14
N ASN A 102 -2.87 22.15 0.18
CA ASN A 102 -2.54 21.97 -1.24
C ASN A 102 -1.19 22.61 -1.64
N LYS A 103 -0.61 23.44 -0.77
CA LYS A 103 0.69 24.09 -0.98
C LYS A 103 1.61 23.74 0.18
N LYS A 104 2.92 23.66 -0.12
CA LYS A 104 3.98 23.51 0.89
C LYS A 104 3.76 24.51 2.02
N ILE A 105 3.62 24.01 3.24
CA ILE A 105 3.46 24.87 4.42
C ILE A 105 4.78 25.62 4.65
N SER A 106 4.70 26.93 4.89
CA SER A 106 5.87 27.79 5.07
C SER A 106 6.71 27.32 6.25
N SER A 107 8.03 27.49 6.16
CA SER A 107 8.93 27.27 7.28
C SER A 107 8.70 28.25 8.43
N ASP A 108 8.12 29.42 8.16
CA ASP A 108 7.85 30.46 9.16
C ASP A 108 6.52 30.25 9.90
N SER A 109 5.69 29.31 9.45
CA SER A 109 4.43 29.00 10.12
C SER A 109 4.61 27.92 11.18
N SER A 110 4.11 28.18 12.38
CA SER A 110 4.02 27.17 13.44
C SER A 110 3.07 26.04 13.02
N LEU A 111 3.55 24.81 13.06
CA LEU A 111 2.78 23.58 12.85
C LEU A 111 2.68 22.85 14.19
N SER A 112 1.46 22.61 14.64
CA SER A 112 1.14 21.64 15.69
C SER A 112 0.47 20.45 15.03
N ILE A 113 1.04 19.26 15.22
CA ILE A 113 0.47 17.96 14.81
C ILE A 113 -0.27 17.40 16.01
#